data_AF-Q8H6Q1-F1
#
_entry.id   AF-Q8H6Q1-F1
#
_cell.length_a   1.000
_cell.length_b   1.000
_cell.length_c   1.000
_cell.angle_alpha   90.00
_cell.angle_beta   90.00
_cell.angle_gamma   90.00
#
_symmetry.space_group_name_H-M   'P 1'
#
loop_
_entity.id
_entity.type
_entity.pdbx_description
1 polymer ?
#
loop_
_entity_poly.entity_id
_entity_poly.type
_entity_poly.pdbx_seq_one_letter_code
_entity_poly.pdbx_strand_id
1 'polypeptide(L)'
;MARSICFFAVAILALMLFAAYDAEAATCKAECPTWDSVCINKKPCVACCKKAKFSDGHCSKILRRCLCTKECVFEKTEATQTETFTKDVNTLAEALLEADMMV
;
A
#
# COMPACT_ATOMS: atom_id res chain seq x y z
N MET A 1 -39.12 -6.24 -8.62
CA MET A 1 -38.05 -5.39 -9.18
C MET A 1 -37.37 -4.50 -8.14
N ALA A 2 -38.07 -3.95 -7.14
CA ALA A 2 -37.47 -3.08 -6.10
C ALA A 2 -36.33 -3.73 -5.27
N ARG A 3 -36.41 -5.04 -4.93
CA ARG A 3 -35.35 -5.73 -4.15
C ARG A 3 -33.98 -5.74 -4.85
N SER A 4 -33.97 -5.80 -6.19
CA SER A 4 -32.74 -5.85 -6.96
C SER A 4 -32.07 -4.47 -7.03
N ILE A 5 -32.87 -3.39 -7.16
CA ILE A 5 -32.37 -2.01 -7.19
C ILE A 5 -31.65 -1.65 -5.88
N CYS A 6 -32.20 -2.03 -4.72
CA CYS A 6 -31.56 -1.77 -3.44
C CYS A 6 -30.21 -2.49 -3.28
N PHE A 7 -30.11 -3.73 -3.79
CA PHE A 7 -28.86 -4.49 -3.74
C PHE A 7 -27.76 -3.82 -4.57
N PHE A 8 -28.09 -3.38 -5.79
CA PHE A 8 -27.14 -2.65 -6.63
C PHE A 8 -26.73 -1.32 -6.02
N ALA A 9 -27.67 -0.56 -5.44
CA ALA A 9 -27.35 0.70 -4.76
C ALA A 9 -26.38 0.50 -3.57
N VAL A 10 -26.61 -0.52 -2.74
CA VAL A 10 -25.71 -0.85 -1.62
C VAL A 10 -24.35 -1.32 -2.12
N ALA A 11 -24.30 -2.14 -3.16
CA ALA A 11 -23.05 -2.60 -3.75
C ALA A 11 -22.21 -1.44 -4.31
N ILE A 12 -22.83 -0.50 -5.02
CA ILE A 12 -22.14 0.69 -5.54
C ILE A 12 -21.62 1.56 -4.40
N LEU A 13 -22.42 1.82 -3.36
CA LEU A 13 -21.97 2.58 -2.20
C LEU A 13 -20.78 1.91 -1.49
N ALA A 14 -20.83 0.58 -1.32
CA ALA A 14 -19.72 -0.18 -0.75
C ALA A 14 -18.45 -0.06 -1.61
N LEU A 15 -18.57 -0.22 -2.94
CA LEU A 15 -17.44 -0.04 -3.87
C LEU A 15 -16.83 1.37 -3.77
N MET A 16 -17.65 2.41 -3.68
CA MET A 16 -17.17 3.79 -3.50
C MET A 16 -16.44 3.98 -2.17
N LEU A 17 -16.95 3.37 -1.08
CA LEU A 17 -16.30 3.37 0.23
C LEU A 17 -14.94 2.67 0.20
N PHE A 18 -14.83 1.51 -0.45
CA PHE A 18 -13.56 0.81 -0.60
C PHE A 18 -12.58 1.56 -1.51
N ALA A 19 -13.07 2.16 -2.61
CA ALA A 19 -12.23 2.95 -3.52
C ALA A 19 -11.73 4.25 -2.88
N ALA A 20 -12.52 4.87 -2.00
CA ALA A 20 -12.13 6.04 -1.24
C ALA A 20 -11.30 5.72 0.01
N TYR A 21 -11.18 4.44 0.38
CA TYR A 21 -10.26 4.02 1.44
C TYR A 21 -8.83 4.08 0.88
N ASP A 22 -8.28 5.29 0.84
CA ASP A 22 -6.86 5.50 0.61
C ASP A 22 -6.10 4.58 1.58
N ALA A 23 -5.30 3.68 1.02
CA ALA A 23 -4.47 2.79 1.81
C ALA A 23 -3.59 3.66 2.70
N GLU A 24 -3.82 3.62 4.01
CA GLU A 24 -2.98 4.33 4.99
C GLU A 24 -1.52 4.07 4.62
N ALA A 25 -0.74 5.15 4.51
CA ALA A 25 0.64 5.07 4.06
C ALA A 25 1.37 3.99 4.87
N ALA A 26 1.76 2.90 4.20
CA ALA A 26 2.35 1.78 4.93
C ALA A 26 3.60 2.26 5.65
N THR A 27 3.72 1.95 6.94
CA THR A 27 4.92 2.28 7.70
C THR A 27 5.94 1.17 7.57
N CYS A 28 7.08 1.48 6.97
CA CYS A 28 8.21 0.56 6.83
C CYS A 28 8.97 0.50 8.15
N LYS A 29 9.26 -0.73 8.63
CA LYS A 29 9.98 -0.98 9.87
C LYS A 29 11.30 -1.71 9.58
N ALA A 30 12.39 -1.29 10.22
CA ALA A 30 13.68 -1.97 10.15
C ALA A 30 14.45 -1.81 11.47
N GLU A 31 15.35 -2.74 11.80
CA GLU A 31 16.26 -2.56 12.95
C GLU A 31 17.40 -1.60 12.58
N CYS A 32 17.85 -0.78 13.53
CA CYS A 32 18.99 0.10 13.28
C CYS A 32 20.29 -0.74 13.19
N PRO A 33 21.08 -0.66 12.10
CA PRO A 33 22.22 -1.55 11.87
C PRO A 33 23.41 -1.30 12.82
N THR A 34 23.46 -0.16 13.50
CA THR A 34 24.55 0.23 14.42
C THR A 34 24.15 0.11 15.89
N TRP A 35 23.08 -0.65 16.17
CA TRP A 35 22.51 -0.75 17.51
C TRP A 35 23.05 -1.96 18.27
N ASP A 36 24.04 -1.71 19.15
CA ASP A 36 24.76 -2.79 19.85
C ASP A 36 24.30 -3.06 21.29
N SER A 37 23.24 -2.40 21.76
CA SER A 37 22.83 -2.45 23.18
C SER A 37 21.33 -2.67 23.39
N VAL A 38 20.91 -2.89 24.64
CA VAL A 38 19.50 -2.99 24.99
C VAL A 38 18.83 -1.62 24.87
N CYS A 39 17.74 -1.55 24.11
CA CYS A 39 16.92 -0.35 23.95
C CYS A 39 16.07 -0.11 25.21
N ILE A 40 16.57 0.79 26.06
CA ILE A 40 15.88 1.27 27.26
C ILE A 40 15.19 2.61 26.97
N ASN A 41 15.90 3.53 26.31
CA ASN A 41 15.44 4.89 26.06
C ASN A 41 15.14 5.12 24.56
N LYS A 42 14.02 5.80 24.25
CA LYS A 42 13.63 6.13 22.87
C LYS A 42 14.64 7.08 22.19
N LYS A 43 15.12 8.11 22.90
CA LYS A 43 16.00 9.16 22.33
C LYS A 43 17.23 8.64 21.58
N PRO A 44 18.08 7.77 22.14
CA PRO A 44 19.23 7.22 21.41
C PRO A 44 18.82 6.36 20.21
N CYS A 45 17.71 5.60 20.33
CA CYS A 45 17.17 4.82 19.22
C CYS A 45 16.75 5.71 18.04
N VAL A 46 16.01 6.81 18.31
CA VAL A 46 15.64 7.79 17.27
C VAL A 46 16.88 8.40 16.60
N ALA A 47 17.91 8.73 17.38
CA ALA A 47 19.17 9.26 16.82
C ALA A 47 19.87 8.24 15.89
N CYS A 48 19.85 6.95 16.24
CA CYS A 48 20.34 5.86 15.38
C CYS A 48 19.55 5.79 14.08
N CYS A 49 18.22 5.77 14.17
CA CYS A 49 17.32 5.66 13.02
C CYS A 49 17.45 6.84 12.06
N LYS A 50 17.62 8.06 12.57
CA LYS A 50 17.85 9.24 11.74
C LYS A 50 19.13 9.15 10.91
N LYS A 51 20.20 8.55 11.44
CA LYS A 51 21.43 8.28 10.67
C LYS A 51 21.18 7.32 9.50
N ALA A 52 20.31 6.34 9.71
CA ALA A 52 19.88 5.37 8.70
C ALA A 52 18.75 5.87 7.77
N LYS A 53 18.46 7.18 7.77
CA LYS A 53 17.41 7.81 6.94
C LYS A 53 15.98 7.33 7.24
N PHE A 54 15.71 6.97 8.49
CA PHE A 54 14.34 6.74 8.98
C PHE A 54 13.82 8.00 9.69
N SER A 55 12.49 8.19 9.70
CA SER A 55 11.85 9.39 10.27
C SER A 55 11.72 9.32 11.79
N ASP A 56 11.47 8.13 12.35
CA ASP A 56 11.38 7.90 13.80
C ASP A 56 11.97 6.53 14.19
N GLY A 57 12.00 6.23 15.50
CA GLY A 57 12.36 4.93 16.03
C GLY A 57 11.87 4.70 17.45
N HIS A 58 11.64 3.45 17.83
CA HIS A 58 11.15 3.06 19.14
C HIS A 58 11.75 1.73 19.63
N CYS A 59 11.71 1.50 20.93
CA CYS A 59 12.17 0.24 21.51
C CYS A 59 11.08 -0.84 21.39
N SER A 60 11.42 -1.99 20.82
CA SER A 60 10.56 -3.17 20.81
C SER A 60 10.28 -3.65 22.25
N LYS A 61 9.03 -4.02 22.53
CA LYS A 61 8.59 -4.38 23.89
C LYS A 61 9.26 -5.66 24.42
N ILE A 62 9.41 -6.67 23.55
CA ILE A 62 9.85 -8.01 23.94
C ILE A 62 11.38 -8.11 23.86
N LEU A 63 11.94 -7.89 22.67
CA LEU A 63 13.37 -8.06 22.41
C LEU A 63 14.22 -6.87 22.84
N ARG A 64 13.61 -5.74 23.24
CA ARG A 64 14.30 -4.49 23.55
C ARG A 64 15.29 -4.05 22.48
N ARG A 65 14.97 -4.29 21.20
CA ARG A 65 15.74 -3.80 20.04
C ARG A 65 15.24 -2.43 19.59
N CYS A 66 16.10 -1.64 18.96
CA CYS A 66 15.69 -0.40 18.33
C CYS A 66 15.06 -0.66 16.95
N LEU A 67 13.77 -0.34 16.82
CA LEU A 67 13.01 -0.44 15.57
C LEU A 67 12.81 0.96 14.98
N CYS A 68 13.38 1.17 13.81
CA CYS A 68 13.23 2.37 13.01
C CYS A 68 11.97 2.31 12.16
N THR A 69 11.32 3.46 11.99
CA THR A 69 10.08 3.61 11.22
C THR A 69 10.22 4.74 10.21
N LYS A 70 9.73 4.51 9.00
CA LYS A 70 9.58 5.54 7.96
C LYS A 70 8.33 5.25 7.14
N GLU A 71 7.82 6.27 6.46
CA GLU A 71 6.79 6.05 5.43
C GLU A 71 7.41 5.19 4.32
N CYS A 72 6.71 4.12 3.94
CA CYS A 72 7.07 3.36 2.75
C CYS A 72 6.76 4.24 1.54
N VAL A 73 7.80 4.66 0.84
CA VAL A 73 7.64 5.10 -0.53
C VAL A 73 7.52 3.83 -1.35
N PHE A 74 6.28 3.41 -1.60
CA PHE A 74 6.04 2.56 -2.76
C PHE A 74 6.31 3.45 -3.94
N GLU A 75 7.51 3.34 -4.51
CA GLU A 75 7.77 3.92 -5.82
C GLU A 75 6.73 3.27 -6.72
N LYS A 76 5.69 4.04 -7.04
CA LYS A 76 4.64 3.61 -7.94
C LYS A 76 5.32 3.46 -9.29
N THR A 77 5.89 2.30 -9.55
CA THR A 77 6.02 1.76 -10.90
C THR A 77 4.63 1.37 -11.43
N GLU A 78 3.61 2.18 -11.11
CA GLU A 78 2.22 2.04 -11.53
C GLU A 78 1.94 2.96 -12.72
N ALA A 79 2.73 4.01 -12.95
CA ALA A 79 2.65 4.73 -14.22
C ALA A 79 2.93 3.80 -15.41
N THR A 80 3.81 2.81 -15.25
CA THR A 80 4.09 1.82 -16.31
C THR A 80 3.11 0.64 -16.29
N GLN A 81 2.75 0.10 -15.12
CA GLN A 81 1.89 -1.09 -15.05
C GLN A 81 0.42 -0.80 -15.35
N THR A 82 -0.11 0.34 -14.93
CA THR A 82 -1.48 0.73 -15.22
C THR A 82 -1.65 1.03 -16.72
N GLU A 83 -0.66 1.68 -17.35
CA GLU A 83 -0.66 1.91 -18.79
C GLU A 83 -0.61 0.61 -19.61
N THR A 84 0.22 -0.36 -19.21
CA THR A 84 0.28 -1.67 -19.90
C THR A 84 -1.03 -2.43 -19.75
N PHE A 85 -1.60 -2.50 -18.54
CA PHE A 85 -2.87 -3.20 -18.32
C PHE A 85 -4.03 -2.56 -19.09
N THR A 86 -4.07 -1.22 -19.18
CA THR A 86 -5.13 -0.52 -19.93
C THR A 86 -5.03 -0.81 -21.43
N LYS A 87 -3.81 -0.92 -21.99
CA LYS A 87 -3.59 -1.32 -23.39
C LYS A 87 -4.05 -2.75 -23.65
N ASP A 88 -3.72 -3.67 -22.74
CA ASP A 88 -4.12 -5.08 -22.87
C ASP A 88 -5.65 -5.24 -22.80
N VAL A 89 -6.32 -4.51 -21.91
CA VAL A 89 -7.79 -4.51 -21.80
C VAL A 89 -8.46 -3.98 -23.06
N ASN A 90 -7.95 -2.87 -23.62
CA ASN A 90 -8.49 -2.31 -24.86
C ASN A 90 -8.28 -3.25 -26.05
N THR A 91 -7.10 -3.87 -26.16
CA THR A 91 -6.79 -4.84 -27.22
C THR A 91 -7.70 -6.07 -27.13
N LEU A 92 -7.96 -6.56 -25.91
CA LEU A 92 -8.89 -7.67 -25.70
C LEU A 92 -10.33 -7.29 -26.04
N ALA A 93 -10.76 -6.06 -25.72
CA ALA A 93 -12.09 -5.57 -26.07
C ALA A 93 -12.30 -5.46 -27.58
N GLU A 94 -11.29 -5.01 -28.32
CA GLU A 94 -11.30 -4.99 -29.80
C GLU A 94 -11.41 -6.41 -30.37
N ALA A 95 -10.62 -7.37 -29.86
CA ALA A 95 -10.69 -8.76 -30.28
C ALA A 95 -12.06 -9.42 -30.00
N LEU A 96 -12.72 -9.05 -28.90
CA LEU A 96 -14.04 -9.59 -28.54
C LEU A 96 -15.15 -8.99 -29.42
N LEU A 97 -15.04 -7.73 -29.82
CA LEU A 97 -15.94 -7.09 -30.79
C LEU A 97 -15.84 -7.73 -32.18
N GLU A 98 -14.62 -8.08 -32.61
CA GLU A 98 -14.43 -8.82 -33.86
C GLU A 98 -15.04 -10.23 -33.78
N ALA A 99 -14.93 -10.91 -32.63
CA ALA A 99 -15.54 -12.23 -32.43
C ALA A 99 -17.08 -12.19 -32.40
N ASP A 100 -17.69 -11.16 -31.81
CA ASP A 100 -19.16 -11.01 -31.73
C ASP A 100 -19.78 -10.59 -33.08
N MET A 101 -19.02 -9.94 -33.97
CA MET A 101 -19.44 -9.63 -35.34
C MET A 101 -19.18 -10.76 -36.36
N MET A 102 -18.57 -11.88 -35.94
CA MET A 102 -18.31 -13.06 -36.78
C MET A 102 -19.25 -14.25 -36.50
N VAL A 103 -20.37 -14.02 -35.80
CA VAL A 103 -21.47 -14.99 -35.55
C VAL A 103 -22.76 -14.49 -36.17
#